data_AF-A0AAN0RIQ1-F1
#
_entry.id   AF-A0AAN0RIQ1-F1
#
_cell.length_a   1.000
_cell.length_b   1.000
_cell.length_c   1.000
_cell.angle_alpha   90.00
_cell.angle_beta   90.00
_cell.angle_gamma   90.00
#
_symmetry.space_group_name_H-M   'P 1'
#
loop_
_entity.id
_entity.type
_entity.pdbx_description
1 polymer ?
#
loop_
_entity_poly.entity_id
_entity_poly.type
_entity_poly.pdbx_seq_one_letter_code
_entity_poly.pdbx_strand_id
1 'polypeptide(L)'
;MADKKLNDIEIGAILEAFVESRDVTVASINQSRTFKFLIVFINFYVLGFIIIYYFLRYNLLQAVDNGLMTEEFFIVFDGRAQIMFWSLVFINMGAYFNIGFRIISLIAIVYLSNTTVDNAVIFSGLVSFADRPYFSAFIVSRPIIIIAIAWMGLSYKNRLEVD
;
A
#
# COMPACT_ATOMS: atom_id res chain seq x y z
N MET A 1 45.84 -3.47 20.10
CA MET A 1 45.18 -2.92 18.89
C MET A 1 45.57 -1.46 18.81
N ALA A 2 46.37 -1.09 17.80
CA ALA A 2 46.77 0.31 17.61
C ALA A 2 45.56 1.12 17.12
N ASP A 3 45.39 2.30 17.71
CA ASP A 3 44.34 3.25 17.36
C ASP A 3 44.62 3.80 15.94
N LYS A 4 43.97 3.21 14.93
CA LYS A 4 44.18 3.59 13.53
C LYS A 4 43.46 4.92 13.28
N LYS A 5 44.22 6.02 13.24
CA LYS A 5 43.71 7.30 12.75
C LYS A 5 43.34 7.16 11.27
N LEU A 6 42.09 7.52 10.94
CA LEU A 6 41.59 7.58 9.58
C LEU A 6 42.41 8.60 8.78
N ASN A 7 42.83 8.23 7.57
CA ASN A 7 43.53 9.12 6.65
C ASN A 7 42.53 10.01 5.89
N ASP A 8 42.96 11.17 5.40
CA ASP A 8 42.10 12.14 4.69
C ASP A 8 41.40 11.54 3.46
N ILE A 9 42.01 10.52 2.84
CA ILE A 9 41.42 9.75 1.73
C ILE A 9 40.24 8.89 2.22
N GLU A 10 40.38 8.23 3.37
CA GLU A 10 39.31 7.41 3.95
C GLU A 10 38.17 8.31 4.43
N ILE A 11 38.49 9.48 4.99
CA ILE A 11 37.51 10.51 5.38
C ILE A 11 36.76 11.03 4.14
N GLY A 12 37.47 11.33 3.05
CA GLY A 12 36.89 11.76 1.79
C GLY A 12 35.94 10.71 1.19
N ALA A 13 36.37 9.45 1.14
CA ALA A 13 35.54 8.35 0.63
C ALA A 13 34.27 8.13 1.48
N ILE A 14 34.38 8.25 2.80
CA ILE A 14 33.22 8.18 3.70
C ILE A 14 32.27 9.36 3.43
N LEU A 15 32.80 10.58 3.34
CA LEU A 15 32.02 11.78 3.04
C LEU A 15 31.29 11.68 1.70
N GLU A 16 31.96 11.17 0.66
CA GLU A 16 31.39 10.98 -0.66
C GLU A 16 30.26 9.95 -0.64
N ALA A 17 30.44 8.80 0.03
CA ALA A 17 29.38 7.82 0.24
C ALA A 17 28.19 8.39 1.04
N PHE A 18 28.46 9.27 2.02
CA PHE A 18 27.41 9.98 2.76
C PHE A 18 26.70 11.07 1.93
N VAL A 19 27.39 11.70 0.98
CA VAL A 19 26.77 12.66 0.05
C VAL A 19 25.89 11.91 -0.94
N GLU A 20 26.38 10.83 -1.53
CA GLU A 20 25.63 10.02 -2.49
C GLU A 20 24.36 9.40 -1.87
N SER A 21 24.47 8.82 -0.67
CA SER A 21 23.30 8.31 0.06
C SER A 21 22.28 9.39 0.43
N ARG A 22 22.73 10.61 0.72
CA ARG A 22 21.86 11.76 0.99
C ARG A 22 21.13 12.23 -0.26
N ASP A 23 21.79 12.30 -1.40
CA ASP A 23 21.17 12.67 -2.67
C ASP A 23 20.07 11.68 -3.10
N VAL A 24 20.28 10.38 -2.85
CA VAL A 24 19.24 9.36 -3.05
C VAL A 24 18.02 9.62 -2.15
N THR A 25 18.26 10.01 -0.88
CA THR A 25 17.20 10.28 0.09
C THR A 25 16.44 11.59 -0.20
N VAL A 26 17.13 12.64 -0.66
CA VAL A 26 16.51 13.93 -1.01
C VAL A 26 15.69 13.81 -2.31
N ALA A 27 16.09 12.93 -3.23
CA ALA A 27 15.34 12.70 -4.47
C ALA A 27 13.99 12.00 -4.25
N SER A 28 13.85 11.10 -3.25
CA SER A 28 12.55 10.50 -2.90
C SER A 28 11.56 11.55 -2.38
N ILE A 29 12.06 12.64 -1.77
CA ILE A 29 11.27 13.80 -1.33
C ILE A 29 10.78 14.65 -2.52
N ASN A 30 11.45 14.57 -3.68
CA ASN A 30 11.19 15.44 -4.84
C ASN A 30 10.12 14.92 -5.82
N GLN A 31 9.24 14.02 -5.37
CA GLN A 31 8.11 13.52 -6.16
C GLN A 31 7.01 14.59 -6.36
N SER A 32 6.20 14.42 -7.41
CA SER A 32 5.13 15.37 -7.77
C SER A 32 4.08 15.52 -6.65
N ARG A 33 3.42 16.69 -6.59
CA ARG A 33 2.31 16.90 -5.63
C ARG A 33 1.20 15.88 -5.82
N THR A 34 0.91 15.48 -7.06
CA THR A 34 -0.05 14.43 -7.39
C THR A 34 0.35 13.09 -6.80
N PHE A 35 1.61 12.68 -6.97
CA PHE A 35 2.13 11.44 -6.38
C PHE A 35 1.97 11.43 -4.84
N LYS A 36 2.36 12.53 -4.19
CA LYS A 36 2.23 12.70 -2.73
C LYS A 36 0.79 12.60 -2.26
N PHE A 37 -0.16 13.16 -3.02
CA PHE A 37 -1.57 13.02 -2.72
C PHE A 37 -2.06 11.57 -2.89
N LEU A 38 -1.68 10.91 -3.98
CA LEU A 38 -2.11 9.54 -4.29
C LEU A 38 -1.62 8.53 -3.23
N ILE A 39 -0.36 8.62 -2.81
CA ILE A 39 0.17 7.71 -1.78
C ILE A 39 -0.55 7.90 -0.43
N VAL A 40 -0.85 9.15 -0.05
CA VAL A 40 -1.63 9.44 1.16
C VAL A 40 -3.05 8.88 1.03
N PHE A 41 -3.70 9.10 -0.10
CA PHE A 41 -5.05 8.60 -0.36
C PHE A 41 -5.13 7.07 -0.30
N ILE A 42 -4.20 6.37 -0.94
CA ILE A 42 -4.10 4.90 -0.91
C ILE A 42 -3.84 4.39 0.50
N ASN A 43 -2.94 5.05 1.25
CA ASN A 43 -2.65 4.68 2.63
C ASN A 43 -3.89 4.79 3.51
N PHE A 44 -4.63 5.90 3.44
CA PHE A 44 -5.88 6.07 4.19
C PHE A 44 -6.93 5.02 3.82
N TYR A 45 -7.06 4.70 2.54
CA TYR A 45 -8.00 3.68 2.10
C TYR A 45 -7.69 2.30 2.70
N VAL A 46 -6.43 1.85 2.61
CA VAL A 46 -6.03 0.53 3.13
C VAL A 46 -6.15 0.47 4.65
N LEU A 47 -5.72 1.53 5.35
CA LEU A 47 -5.87 1.62 6.80
C LEU A 47 -7.34 1.61 7.22
N GLY A 48 -8.19 2.37 6.53
CA GLY A 48 -9.63 2.39 6.80
C GLY A 48 -10.25 1.01 6.63
N PHE A 49 -9.86 0.27 5.58
CA PHE A 49 -10.33 -1.10 5.35
C PHE A 49 -9.91 -2.03 6.48
N ILE A 50 -8.64 -1.98 6.90
CA ILE A 50 -8.11 -2.79 7.99
C ILE A 50 -8.84 -2.50 9.30
N ILE A 51 -9.04 -1.22 9.63
CA ILE A 51 -9.76 -0.80 10.84
C ILE A 51 -11.19 -1.34 10.84
N ILE A 52 -11.92 -1.16 9.74
CA ILE A 52 -13.31 -1.63 9.62
C ILE A 52 -13.39 -3.15 9.70
N TYR A 53 -12.43 -3.87 9.11
CA TYR A 53 -12.33 -5.32 9.25
C TYR A 53 -12.12 -5.76 10.71
N TYR A 54 -11.16 -5.16 11.43
CA TYR A 54 -10.94 -5.51 12.84
C TYR A 54 -12.13 -5.13 13.72
N PHE A 55 -12.79 -4.00 13.45
CA PHE A 55 -14.01 -3.64 14.17
C PHE A 55 -15.12 -4.66 13.97
N LEU A 56 -15.29 -5.20 12.76
CA LEU A 56 -16.20 -6.32 12.53
C LEU A 56 -15.77 -7.56 13.31
N ARG A 57 -14.50 -7.95 13.22
CA ARG A 57 -13.97 -9.18 13.84
C ARG A 57 -14.11 -9.19 15.37
N TYR A 58 -13.97 -8.04 16.01
CA TYR A 58 -14.15 -7.88 17.46
C TYR A 58 -15.57 -7.48 17.86
N ASN A 59 -16.54 -7.56 16.93
CA ASN A 59 -17.95 -7.23 17.19
C ASN A 59 -18.17 -5.82 17.75
N LEU A 60 -17.32 -4.87 17.34
CA LEU A 60 -17.38 -3.45 17.72
C LEU A 60 -18.26 -2.62 16.78
N LEU A 61 -18.61 -3.18 15.63
CA LEU A 61 -19.66 -2.68 14.76
C LEU A 61 -20.91 -3.54 15.00
N GLN A 62 -22.09 -2.91 15.04
CA GLN A 62 -23.34 -3.69 15.01
C GLN A 62 -23.29 -4.61 13.79
N ALA A 63 -23.27 -5.91 14.05
CA ALA A 63 -23.46 -6.91 13.02
C ALA A 63 -24.90 -6.79 12.55
N VAL A 64 -25.11 -6.07 11.46
CA VAL A 64 -26.44 -5.90 10.87
C VAL A 64 -26.91 -7.21 10.20
N ASP A 65 -26.01 -8.19 10.03
CA ASP A 65 -26.34 -9.53 9.55
C ASP A 65 -25.51 -10.64 10.25
N ASN A 66 -26.19 -11.58 10.91
CA ASN A 66 -25.57 -12.74 11.58
C ASN A 66 -24.92 -13.73 10.59
N GLY A 67 -25.30 -13.71 9.31
CA GLY A 67 -24.72 -14.55 8.26
C GLY A 67 -23.30 -14.16 7.84
N LEU A 68 -22.81 -12.98 8.27
CA LEU A 68 -21.42 -12.52 8.03
C LEU A 68 -20.42 -12.97 9.10
N MET A 69 -20.90 -13.47 10.24
CA MET A 69 -20.06 -13.88 11.37
C MET A 69 -19.67 -15.36 11.28
N THR A 70 -19.54 -15.90 10.07
CA THR A 70 -19.08 -17.28 9.89
C THR A 70 -17.56 -17.35 9.92
N GLU A 71 -17.03 -18.46 10.44
CA GLU A 71 -15.59 -18.68 10.53
C GLU A 71 -14.92 -18.67 9.14
N GLU A 72 -15.57 -19.26 8.14
CA GLU A 72 -15.11 -19.25 6.74
C GLU A 72 -15.00 -17.84 6.15
N PHE A 73 -15.96 -16.97 6.46
CA PHE A 73 -15.92 -15.57 6.03
C PHE A 73 -14.72 -14.85 6.64
N PHE A 74 -14.48 -15.03 7.94
CA PHE A 74 -13.34 -14.42 8.61
C PHE A 74 -12.00 -14.94 8.08
N ILE A 75 -11.86 -16.23 7.77
CA ILE A 75 -10.61 -16.78 7.20
C ILE A 75 -10.24 -16.07 5.89
N VAL A 76 -11.21 -15.92 4.98
CA VAL A 76 -10.97 -15.27 3.68
C VAL A 76 -10.64 -13.79 3.85
N PHE A 77 -11.38 -13.08 4.70
CA PHE A 77 -11.14 -11.66 4.94
C PHE A 77 -9.85 -11.39 5.71
N ASP A 78 -9.43 -12.29 6.59
CA ASP A 78 -8.14 -12.19 7.28
C ASP A 78 -6.99 -12.27 6.30
N GLY A 79 -7.01 -13.26 5.40
CA GLY A 79 -6.02 -13.39 4.34
C GLY A 79 -5.96 -12.12 3.47
N ARG A 80 -7.12 -11.57 3.12
CA ARG A 80 -7.20 -10.33 2.32
C ARG A 80 -6.69 -9.10 3.07
N ALA A 81 -7.02 -8.96 4.35
CA ALA A 81 -6.52 -7.88 5.18
C ALA A 81 -5.00 -7.93 5.34
N GLN A 82 -4.44 -9.13 5.55
CA GLN A 82 -2.99 -9.34 5.61
C GLN A 82 -2.30 -8.99 4.30
N ILE A 83 -2.82 -9.44 3.15
CA ILE A 83 -2.24 -9.10 1.84
C ILE A 83 -2.31 -7.59 1.58
N MET A 84 -3.42 -6.92 1.92
CA MET A 84 -3.53 -5.47 1.80
C MET A 84 -2.54 -4.73 2.71
N PHE A 85 -2.36 -5.19 3.95
CA PHE A 85 -1.37 -4.64 4.88
C PHE A 85 0.05 -4.76 4.32
N TRP A 86 0.45 -5.96 3.86
CA TRP A 86 1.79 -6.14 3.28
C TRP A 86 1.97 -5.36 1.98
N SER A 87 0.94 -5.27 1.14
CA SER A 87 0.97 -4.43 -0.07
C SER A 87 1.20 -2.96 0.27
N LEU A 88 0.55 -2.45 1.32
CA LEU A 88 0.75 -1.10 1.83
C LEU A 88 2.20 -0.87 2.26
N VAL A 89 2.76 -1.80 3.05
CA VAL A 89 4.16 -1.74 3.50
C VAL A 89 5.10 -1.71 2.30
N PHE A 90 4.92 -2.60 1.32
CA PHE A 90 5.78 -2.65 0.13
C PHE A 90 5.67 -1.39 -0.73
N ILE A 91 4.47 -0.83 -0.93
CA ILE A 91 4.30 0.42 -1.70
C ILE A 91 5.05 1.56 -1.02
N ASN A 92 4.90 1.71 0.30
CA ASN A 92 5.58 2.78 1.05
C ASN A 92 7.09 2.56 1.08
N MET A 93 7.55 1.32 1.24
CA MET A 93 8.97 0.97 1.17
C MET A 93 9.56 1.25 -0.22
N GLY A 94 8.86 0.83 -1.28
CA GLY A 94 9.26 1.07 -2.66
C GLY A 94 9.31 2.56 -3.00
N ALA A 95 8.38 3.34 -2.46
CA ALA A 95 8.37 4.80 -2.62
C ALA A 95 9.54 5.46 -1.88
N TYR A 96 9.81 5.02 -0.65
CA TYR A 96 10.86 5.57 0.21
C TYR A 96 12.27 5.27 -0.29
N PHE A 97 12.55 4.01 -0.64
CA PHE A 97 13.86 3.57 -1.11
C PHE A 97 14.06 3.71 -2.62
N ASN A 98 13.01 4.03 -3.39
CA ASN A 98 13.04 4.09 -4.84
C ASN A 98 13.48 2.77 -5.50
N ILE A 99 12.98 1.65 -4.96
CA ILE A 99 13.29 0.29 -5.43
C ILE A 99 12.00 -0.37 -5.87
N GLY A 100 11.95 -0.80 -7.14
CA GLY A 100 10.89 -1.67 -7.65
C GLY A 100 9.47 -1.08 -7.58
N PHE A 101 9.31 0.23 -7.38
CA PHE A 101 8.01 0.85 -7.10
C PHE A 101 6.94 0.55 -8.16
N ARG A 102 7.30 0.62 -9.44
CA ARG A 102 6.39 0.28 -10.56
C ARG A 102 5.97 -1.18 -10.53
N ILE A 103 6.89 -2.10 -10.22
CA ILE A 103 6.62 -3.55 -10.11
C ILE A 103 5.69 -3.82 -8.92
N ILE A 104 5.97 -3.23 -7.76
CA ILE A 104 5.13 -3.37 -6.56
C ILE A 104 3.71 -2.82 -6.82
N SER A 105 3.61 -1.67 -7.51
CA SER A 105 2.32 -1.10 -7.91
C SER A 105 1.54 -2.02 -8.86
N LEU A 106 2.23 -2.67 -9.82
CA LEU A 106 1.61 -3.64 -10.72
C LEU A 106 1.10 -4.88 -9.97
N ILE A 107 1.89 -5.43 -9.03
CA ILE A 107 1.47 -6.57 -8.20
C ILE A 107 0.20 -6.20 -7.41
N ALA A 108 0.16 -5.00 -6.81
CA ALA A 108 -1.03 -4.53 -6.10
C ALA A 108 -2.25 -4.40 -7.01
N ILE A 109 -2.08 -3.90 -8.24
CA ILE A 109 -3.17 -3.80 -9.23
C ILE A 109 -3.70 -5.18 -9.61
N VAL A 110 -2.83 -6.15 -9.88
CA VAL A 110 -3.22 -7.53 -10.22
C VAL A 110 -4.02 -8.15 -9.07
N TYR A 111 -3.52 -8.02 -7.85
CA TYR A 111 -4.20 -8.53 -6.66
C TYR A 111 -5.59 -7.90 -6.45
N LEU A 112 -5.69 -6.57 -6.54
CA LEU A 112 -6.96 -5.86 -6.36
C LEU A 112 -7.95 -6.17 -7.46
N SER A 113 -7.48 -6.34 -8.70
CA SER A 113 -8.35 -6.72 -9.83
C SER A 113 -8.91 -8.12 -9.62
N ASN A 114 -8.06 -9.09 -9.24
CA ASN A 114 -8.49 -10.45 -8.94
C ASN A 114 -9.53 -10.48 -7.81
N THR A 115 -9.25 -9.79 -6.70
CA THR A 115 -10.16 -9.73 -5.55
C THR A 115 -11.48 -9.01 -5.90
N THR A 116 -11.47 -8.09 -6.87
CA THR A 116 -12.69 -7.42 -7.35
C THR A 116 -13.57 -8.39 -8.14
N VAL A 117 -12.97 -9.21 -9.01
CA VAL A 117 -13.69 -10.27 -9.75
C VAL A 117 -14.26 -11.31 -8.77
N ASP A 118 -13.46 -11.78 -7.81
CA ASP A 118 -13.93 -12.73 -6.80
C ASP A 118 -15.12 -12.18 -6.02
N ASN A 119 -15.11 -10.90 -5.66
CA ASN A 119 -16.22 -10.29 -4.96
C ASN A 119 -17.46 -10.11 -5.82
N ALA A 120 -17.30 -9.83 -7.12
CA ALA A 120 -18.41 -9.70 -8.04
C ALA A 120 -19.05 -11.07 -8.39
N VAL A 121 -18.26 -12.13 -8.44
CA VAL A 121 -18.72 -13.46 -8.89
C VAL A 121 -19.05 -14.39 -7.73
N ILE A 122 -18.15 -14.52 -6.75
CA ILE A 122 -18.23 -15.50 -5.66
C ILE A 122 -18.92 -14.91 -4.44
N PHE A 123 -18.69 -13.62 -4.16
CA PHE A 123 -19.19 -12.95 -2.96
C PHE A 123 -20.17 -11.81 -3.26
N SER A 124 -20.93 -11.91 -4.36
CA SER A 124 -21.87 -10.87 -4.79
C SER A 124 -22.92 -10.53 -3.72
N GLY A 125 -23.33 -11.52 -2.92
CA GLY A 125 -24.24 -11.36 -1.79
C GLY A 125 -23.69 -10.49 -0.64
N LEU A 126 -22.40 -10.14 -0.65
CA LEU A 126 -21.83 -9.21 0.34
C LEU A 126 -22.20 -7.75 0.10
N VAL A 127 -22.66 -7.40 -1.10
CA VAL A 127 -23.04 -6.03 -1.46
C VAL A 127 -24.51 -5.80 -1.09
N SER A 128 -24.74 -5.30 0.12
CA SER A 128 -26.03 -4.75 0.55
C SER A 128 -25.77 -3.44 1.28
N PHE A 129 -26.24 -2.32 0.74
CA PHE A 129 -26.12 -1.03 1.43
C PHE A 129 -27.10 -0.90 2.61
N ALA A 130 -28.16 -1.72 2.63
CA ALA A 130 -29.11 -1.78 3.73
C ALA A 130 -28.53 -2.57 4.92
N ASP A 131 -27.95 -3.73 4.62
CA ASP A 131 -27.52 -4.66 5.67
C ASP A 131 -26.01 -4.54 5.96
N ARG A 132 -25.22 -4.04 5.02
CA ARG A 132 -23.75 -4.13 5.03
C ARG A 132 -23.11 -2.85 4.45
N PRO A 133 -23.46 -1.65 4.95
CA PRO A 133 -23.07 -0.39 4.32
C PRO A 133 -21.56 -0.18 4.27
N TYR A 134 -20.83 -0.54 5.33
CA TYR A 134 -19.38 -0.37 5.42
C TYR A 134 -18.63 -1.23 4.39
N PHE A 135 -18.97 -2.52 4.28
CA PHE A 135 -18.34 -3.42 3.30
C PHE A 135 -18.73 -3.09 1.87
N SER A 136 -20.00 -2.73 1.63
CA SER A 136 -20.48 -2.34 0.32
C SER A 136 -19.77 -1.08 -0.20
N ALA A 137 -19.59 -0.08 0.66
CA ALA A 137 -18.83 1.12 0.33
C ALA A 137 -17.38 0.80 -0.06
N PHE A 138 -16.72 -0.12 0.65
CA PHE A 138 -15.37 -0.57 0.28
C PHE A 138 -15.35 -1.33 -1.04
N ILE A 139 -16.26 -2.28 -1.25
CA ILE A 139 -16.30 -3.06 -2.48
C ILE A 139 -16.52 -2.15 -3.68
N VAL A 140 -17.42 -1.18 -3.58
CA VAL A 140 -17.74 -0.23 -4.66
C VAL A 140 -16.65 0.81 -4.89
N SER A 141 -15.85 1.16 -3.88
CA SER A 141 -14.73 2.11 -4.03
C SER A 141 -13.43 1.48 -4.56
N ARG A 142 -13.33 0.15 -4.65
CA ARG A 142 -12.14 -0.55 -5.18
C ARG A 142 -11.70 -0.13 -6.59
N PRO A 143 -12.59 0.06 -7.58
CA PRO A 143 -12.18 0.52 -8.91
C PRO A 143 -11.43 1.85 -8.86
N ILE A 144 -11.83 2.77 -7.97
CA ILE A 144 -11.17 4.06 -7.76
C ILE A 144 -9.75 3.84 -7.24
N ILE A 145 -9.54 2.87 -6.35
CA ILE A 145 -8.21 2.55 -5.80
C ILE A 145 -7.30 1.88 -6.83
N ILE A 146 -7.84 1.02 -7.69
CA ILE A 146 -7.09 0.46 -8.81
C ILE A 146 -6.57 1.59 -9.72
N ILE A 147 -7.44 2.54 -10.07
CA ILE A 147 -7.07 3.71 -10.87
C ILE A 147 -6.05 4.57 -10.12
N ALA A 148 -6.22 4.79 -8.82
CA ALA A 148 -5.28 5.58 -8.01
C ALA A 148 -3.88 4.95 -7.97
N ILE A 149 -3.78 3.63 -7.79
CA ILE A 149 -2.48 2.92 -7.79
C ILE A 149 -1.85 2.94 -9.18
N ALA A 150 -2.65 2.76 -10.25
CA ALA A 150 -2.16 2.86 -11.62
C ALA A 150 -1.60 4.26 -11.91
N TRP A 151 -2.35 5.31 -11.56
CA TRP A 151 -1.89 6.69 -11.71
C TRP A 151 -0.65 6.94 -10.86
N MET A 152 -0.62 6.46 -9.61
CA MET A 152 0.53 6.61 -8.74
C MET A 152 1.79 5.99 -9.37
N GLY A 153 1.69 4.76 -9.88
CA GLY A 153 2.78 4.07 -10.58
C GLY A 153 3.26 4.79 -11.84
N LEU A 154 2.34 5.38 -12.62
CA LEU A 154 2.67 6.16 -13.83
C LEU A 154 3.28 7.53 -13.51
N SER A 155 2.80 8.19 -12.45
CA SER A 155 3.32 9.49 -12.01
C SER A 155 4.66 9.41 -11.31
N TYR A 156 5.13 8.20 -11.02
CA TYR A 156 6.39 7.94 -10.34
C TYR A 156 7.58 8.24 -11.24
N LYS A 157 8.40 9.21 -10.81
CA LYS A 157 9.66 9.54 -11.45
C LYS A 157 10.76 8.65 -10.89
N ASN A 158 11.33 7.80 -11.73
CA ASN A 158 12.47 6.96 -11.39
C ASN A 158 13.77 7.69 -11.75
N ARG A 159 14.79 7.62 -10.90
CA ARG A 159 16.05 8.39 -11.10
C ARG A 159 16.96 7.79 -12.18
N LEU A 160 16.65 6.59 -12.69
CA LEU A 160 17.45 5.92 -13.73
C LEU A 160 17.22 6.49 -15.15
N GLU A 161 16.23 7.35 -15.34
CA GLU A 161 16.08 8.13 -16.57
C GLU A 161 16.88 9.43 -16.38
N VAL A 162 18.17 9.35 -16.70
CA VAL A 162 19.04 10.51 -16.93
C VAL A 162 18.80 10.93 -18.38
N ASP A 163 18.29 12.14 -18.60
CA ASP A 163 18.44 12.86 -19.87
C ASP A 163 19.90 13.34 -20.01
#